data_AF-B3E455-F1
#
_entry.id   AF-B3E455-F1
#
_cell.length_a   1.000
_cell.length_b   1.000
_cell.length_c   1.000
_cell.angle_alpha   90.00
_cell.angle_beta   90.00
_cell.angle_gamma   90.00
#
_symmetry.space_group_name_H-M   'P 1'
#
loop_
_entity.id
_entity.type
_entity.pdbx_description
1 polymer ?
#
loop_
_entity_poly.entity_id
_entity_poly.type
_entity_poly.pdbx_seq_one_letter_code
_entity_poly.pdbx_strand_id
1 'polypeptide(L)'
;MPPLMYLAVVVFLFGAVIGSFLNVCIYRLPLDQSIVSPGSRCMSCGAAVRWFDNVPIISWLLLRGRCRGCGAAFSIRYPLVELLTACLLLLLFLRFGLTVPFFIYSLLVAALIVVTFIDFDHQIIPDEISLPGVGLGFLASFFLPEPGWLSSLLGIVVGWGSLALVFYSYLWLTGREGMGGGDAKLLAMLGAFLGLKAVPFIIFTSSLVGTVAGLSIMALQRKGRHLAIPFGPYLALGAVLYIFYGPQLINWYLHLGK
;
A
#
# COMPACT_ATOMS: atom_id res chain seq x y z
N MET A 1 -25.69 -17.72 8.38
CA MET A 1 -25.77 -16.30 7.92
C MET A 1 -25.45 -15.28 9.03
N PRO A 2 -26.05 -15.29 10.24
CA PRO A 2 -25.71 -14.32 11.29
C PRO A 2 -24.23 -14.29 11.75
N PRO A 3 -23.49 -15.42 11.87
CA PRO A 3 -22.10 -15.37 12.34
C PRO A 3 -21.14 -14.70 11.34
N LEU A 4 -21.40 -14.81 10.02
CA LEU A 4 -20.56 -14.18 9.00
C LEU A 4 -20.69 -12.65 9.04
N MET A 5 -21.90 -12.14 9.25
CA MET A 5 -22.15 -10.71 9.36
C MET A 5 -21.47 -10.12 10.60
N TYR A 6 -21.54 -10.81 11.74
CA TYR A 6 -20.84 -10.41 12.95
C TYR A 6 -19.32 -10.35 12.74
N LEU A 7 -18.73 -11.40 12.15
CA LEU A 7 -17.29 -11.42 11.85
C LEU A 7 -16.88 -10.33 10.87
N ALA A 8 -17.69 -10.05 9.84
CA ALA A 8 -17.43 -8.96 8.89
C ALA A 8 -17.37 -7.59 9.59
N VAL A 9 -18.29 -7.33 10.52
CA VAL A 9 -18.28 -6.09 11.32
C VAL A 9 -17.03 -6.03 12.21
N VAL A 10 -16.66 -7.13 12.86
CA VAL A 10 -15.45 -7.20 13.69
C VAL A 10 -14.20 -6.94 12.86
N VAL A 11 -14.07 -7.56 11.69
CA VAL A 11 -12.93 -7.34 10.77
C VAL A 11 -12.88 -5.89 10.29
N PHE A 12 -14.02 -5.30 9.95
CA PHE A 12 -14.09 -3.90 9.52
C PHE A 12 -13.64 -2.95 10.64
N LEU A 13 -14.15 -3.13 11.86
CA LEU A 13 -13.75 -2.32 13.02
C LEU A 13 -12.26 -2.49 13.34
N PHE A 14 -11.75 -3.73 13.30
CA PHE A 14 -10.34 -4.01 13.51
C PHE A 14 -9.47 -3.36 12.43
N GLY A 15 -9.90 -3.40 11.16
CA GLY A 15 -9.22 -2.73 10.07
C GLY A 15 -9.20 -1.21 10.22
N ALA A 16 -10.25 -0.60 10.79
CA ALA A 16 -10.24 0.83 11.10
C ALA A 16 -9.23 1.17 12.22
N VAL A 17 -9.10 0.31 13.23
CA VAL A 17 -8.06 0.45 14.28
C VAL A 17 -6.66 0.33 13.69
N ILE A 18 -6.42 -0.66 12.82
CA ILE A 18 -5.15 -0.77 12.10
C ILE A 18 -4.90 0.49 11.28
N GLY A 19 -5.87 0.96 10.51
CA GLY A 19 -5.74 2.18 9.70
C GLY A 19 -5.39 3.42 10.53
N SER A 20 -5.90 3.51 11.77
CA SER A 20 -5.53 4.58 12.69
C SER A 20 -4.05 4.51 13.10
N PHE A 21 -3.53 3.30 13.33
CA PHE A 21 -2.09 3.08 13.52
C PHE A 21 -1.28 3.37 12.24
N LEU A 22 -1.80 3.03 11.05
CA LEU A 22 -1.11 3.34 9.79
C LEU A 22 -0.93 4.84 9.57
N ASN A 23 -1.87 5.68 10.01
CA ASN A 23 -1.68 7.14 10.01
C ASN A 23 -0.44 7.57 10.82
N VAL A 24 -0.16 6.90 11.94
CA VAL A 24 1.05 7.15 12.74
C VAL A 24 2.30 6.76 11.94
N CYS A 25 2.30 5.58 11.31
CA CYS A 25 3.41 5.11 10.49
C CYS A 25 3.69 6.06 9.30
N ILE A 26 2.63 6.44 8.58
CA ILE A 26 2.70 7.36 7.43
C ILE A 26 3.37 8.68 7.81
N TYR A 27 3.02 9.24 8.98
CA TYR A 27 3.56 10.53 9.40
C TYR A 27 4.99 10.43 9.97
N ARG A 28 5.30 9.35 10.71
CA ARG A 28 6.53 9.27 11.52
C ARG A 28 7.70 8.58 10.82
N LEU A 29 7.45 7.57 9.98
CA LEU A 29 8.51 6.82 9.32
C LEU A 29 9.40 7.69 8.42
N PRO A 30 8.86 8.62 7.60
CA PRO A 30 9.70 9.49 6.76
C PRO A 30 10.59 10.45 7.56
N LEU A 31 10.30 10.63 8.85
CA LEU A 31 10.99 11.55 9.75
C LEU A 31 11.89 10.79 10.75
N ASP A 32 12.08 9.48 10.57
CA ASP A 32 12.83 8.60 11.48
C ASP A 32 12.35 8.68 12.95
N GLN A 33 11.07 8.97 13.15
CA GLN A 33 10.48 9.09 14.48
C GLN A 33 9.93 7.75 14.99
N SER A 34 9.96 7.56 16.32
CA SER A 34 9.40 6.37 16.95
C SER A 34 7.90 6.24 16.71
N ILE A 35 7.48 5.07 16.20
CA ILE A 35 6.07 4.70 16.00
C ILE A 35 5.37 4.28 17.30
N VAL A 36 6.12 4.03 18.38
CA VAL A 36 5.59 3.54 19.66
C VAL A 36 5.35 4.69 20.64
N SER A 37 6.26 5.65 20.73
CA SER A 37 6.20 6.73 21.72
C SER A 37 6.67 8.06 21.13
N PRO A 38 6.02 9.19 21.43
CA PRO A 38 4.83 9.38 22.28
C PRO A 38 3.53 8.95 21.58
N GLY A 39 2.42 8.87 22.32
CA GLY A 39 1.07 8.62 21.74
C GLY A 39 0.57 9.74 20.83
N SER A 40 -0.65 9.59 20.28
CA SER A 40 -1.28 10.58 19.40
C SER A 40 -1.40 11.95 20.04
N ARG A 41 -1.05 13.01 19.31
CA ARG A 41 -1.06 14.41 19.77
C ARG A 41 -1.67 15.33 18.72
N CYS A 42 -2.26 16.42 19.18
CA CYS A 42 -2.65 17.50 18.27
C CYS A 42 -1.42 18.24 17.75
N MET A 43 -1.31 18.39 16.44
CA MET A 43 -0.18 19.09 15.79
C MET A 43 -0.15 20.60 16.05
N SER A 44 -1.28 21.20 16.48
CA SER A 44 -1.36 22.64 16.73
C SER A 44 -1.09 23.01 18.19
N CYS A 45 -1.63 22.26 19.16
CA CYS A 45 -1.49 22.58 20.59
C CYS A 45 -0.61 21.60 21.37
N GLY A 46 -0.13 20.52 20.75
CA GLY A 46 0.72 19.51 21.39
C GLY A 46 0.03 18.63 22.44
N ALA A 47 -1.25 18.90 22.75
CA ALA A 47 -2.03 18.14 23.72
C ALA A 47 -2.17 16.68 23.28
N ALA A 48 -2.06 15.76 24.24
CA ALA A 48 -2.32 14.34 24.01
C ALA A 48 -3.79 14.13 23.63
N VAL A 49 -4.03 13.34 22.58
CA VAL A 49 -5.38 12.93 22.18
C VAL A 49 -5.87 11.90 23.19
N ARG A 50 -7.06 12.13 23.76
CA ARG A 50 -7.67 11.21 24.72
C ARG A 50 -8.07 9.93 24.00
N TRP A 51 -8.02 8.79 24.69
CA TRP A 51 -8.28 7.48 24.08
C TRP A 51 -9.66 7.40 23.39
N PHE A 52 -10.69 8.05 23.95
CA PHE A 52 -12.04 8.09 23.35
C PHE A 52 -12.19 9.12 22.21
N ASP A 53 -11.27 10.07 22.10
CA ASP A 53 -11.16 10.96 20.93
C ASP A 53 -10.28 10.33 19.83
N ASN A 54 -9.73 9.14 20.07
CA ASN A 54 -8.90 8.35 19.15
C ASN A 54 -9.66 7.12 18.59
N VAL A 55 -10.99 7.05 18.75
CA VAL A 55 -11.81 6.00 18.14
C VAL A 55 -11.89 6.27 16.62
N PRO A 56 -11.41 5.34 15.77
CA PRO A 56 -11.31 5.54 14.32
C PRO A 56 -12.65 5.93 13.69
N ILE A 57 -12.65 6.84 12.71
CA ILE A 57 -13.78 7.36 11.94
C ILE A 57 -14.80 8.13 12.78
N ILE A 58 -15.29 7.53 13.86
CA ILE A 58 -16.34 8.05 14.74
C ILE A 58 -15.88 9.32 15.44
N SER A 59 -14.68 9.35 16.03
CA SER A 59 -14.20 10.53 16.77
C SER A 59 -14.06 11.74 15.85
N TRP A 60 -13.57 11.51 14.63
CA TRP A 60 -13.45 12.57 13.62
C TRP A 60 -14.82 13.13 13.24
N LEU A 61 -15.82 12.27 13.00
CA LEU A 61 -17.19 12.70 12.69
C LEU A 61 -17.83 13.47 13.85
N LEU A 62 -17.74 12.95 15.08
CA LEU A 62 -18.32 13.58 16.27
C LEU A 62 -17.69 14.94 16.58
N LEU A 63 -16.36 15.06 16.42
CA LEU A 63 -15.62 16.30 16.62
C LEU A 63 -15.65 17.21 15.38
N ARG A 64 -16.34 16.82 14.31
CA ARG A 64 -16.40 17.52 13.01
C ARG A 64 -15.02 17.85 12.46
N GLY A 65 -14.08 16.92 12.63
CA GLY A 65 -12.69 17.05 12.22
C GLY A 65 -11.94 18.14 12.97
N ARG A 66 -12.27 18.43 14.23
CA ARG A 66 -11.58 19.47 15.03
C ARG A 66 -11.01 18.93 16.33
N CYS A 67 -9.91 19.51 16.79
CA CYS A 67 -9.37 19.22 18.11
C CYS A 67 -10.30 19.75 19.21
N ARG A 68 -10.61 18.93 20.20
CA ARG A 68 -11.44 19.32 21.36
C ARG A 68 -10.82 20.45 22.20
N GLY A 69 -9.49 20.51 22.28
CA GLY A 69 -8.77 21.50 23.10
C GLY A 69 -8.61 22.87 22.43
N CYS A 70 -8.11 22.90 21.19
CA CYS A 70 -7.77 24.15 20.49
C CYS A 70 -8.65 24.46 19.27
N GLY A 71 -9.57 23.58 18.88
CA GLY A 71 -10.45 23.78 17.72
C GLY A 71 -9.76 23.65 16.34
N ALA A 72 -8.45 23.37 16.29
CA ALA A 72 -7.71 23.19 15.05
C ALA A 72 -8.25 22.01 14.23
N ALA A 73 -8.24 22.14 12.90
CA ALA A 73 -8.78 21.12 12.01
C ALA A 73 -7.82 19.93 11.85
N PHE A 74 -8.36 18.71 11.93
CA PHE A 74 -7.70 17.48 11.53
C PHE A 74 -7.97 17.20 10.04
N SER A 75 -6.93 16.77 9.32
CA SER A 75 -7.03 16.43 7.90
C SER A 75 -8.06 15.32 7.66
N ILE A 76 -8.81 15.41 6.56
CA ILE A 76 -9.73 14.35 6.09
C ILE A 76 -8.99 13.04 5.74
N ARG A 77 -7.68 13.11 5.54
CA ARG A 77 -6.83 11.94 5.29
C ARG A 77 -6.92 10.89 6.40
N TYR A 78 -7.03 11.32 7.66
CA TYR A 78 -7.07 10.39 8.80
C TYR A 78 -8.24 9.40 8.69
N PRO A 79 -9.51 9.85 8.65
CA PRO A 79 -10.64 8.94 8.50
C PRO A 79 -10.65 8.23 7.13
N LEU A 80 -10.05 8.81 6.10
CA LEU A 80 -9.94 8.17 4.78
C LEU A 80 -9.02 6.94 4.82
N VAL A 81 -7.84 7.05 5.45
CA VAL A 81 -6.92 5.92 5.63
C VAL A 81 -7.59 4.84 6.47
N GLU A 82 -8.25 5.22 7.57
CA GLU A 82 -8.98 4.29 8.43
C GLU A 82 -10.07 3.52 7.67
N LEU A 83 -10.88 4.24 6.90
CA LEU A 83 -11.93 3.64 6.08
C LEU A 83 -11.36 2.75 4.97
N LEU A 84 -10.30 3.20 4.29
CA LEU A 84 -9.65 2.44 3.22
C LEU A 84 -9.09 1.11 3.76
N THR A 85 -8.38 1.15 4.90
CA THR A 85 -7.87 -0.06 5.55
C THR A 85 -9.01 -0.99 5.97
N ALA A 86 -10.06 -0.45 6.60
CA ALA A 86 -11.23 -1.23 7.01
C ALA A 86 -11.90 -1.93 5.82
N CYS A 87 -12.11 -1.21 4.72
CA CYS A 87 -12.69 -1.76 3.49
C CYS A 87 -11.80 -2.83 2.85
N LEU A 88 -10.50 -2.59 2.72
CA LEU A 88 -9.60 -3.57 2.09
C LEU A 88 -9.46 -4.85 2.93
N LEU A 89 -9.38 -4.75 4.26
CA LEU A 89 -9.37 -5.92 5.13
C LEU A 89 -10.69 -6.67 5.08
N LEU A 90 -11.82 -5.96 5.03
CA LEU A 90 -13.12 -6.59 4.82
C LEU A 90 -13.18 -7.34 3.49
N LEU A 91 -12.71 -6.75 2.39
CA LEU A 91 -12.66 -7.41 1.09
C LEU A 91 -11.75 -8.66 1.10
N LEU A 92 -10.60 -8.59 1.78
CA LEU A 92 -9.73 -9.76 1.99
C LEU A 92 -10.43 -10.85 2.79
N PHE A 93 -11.16 -10.50 3.86
CA PHE A 93 -11.94 -11.46 4.64
C PHE A 93 -13.05 -12.11 3.82
N LEU A 94 -13.77 -11.33 3.01
CA LEU A 94 -14.81 -11.88 2.13
C LEU A 94 -14.24 -12.84 1.07
N ARG A 95 -12.98 -12.64 0.67
CA ARG A 95 -12.30 -13.51 -0.32
C ARG A 95 -11.68 -14.76 0.30
N PHE A 96 -10.95 -14.61 1.40
CA PHE A 96 -10.11 -15.68 1.96
C PHE A 96 -10.65 -16.28 3.26
N GLY A 97 -11.63 -15.65 3.91
CA GLY A 97 -12.05 -15.98 5.27
C GLY A 97 -10.93 -15.72 6.29
N LEU A 98 -11.09 -16.18 7.54
CA LEU A 98 -10.04 -16.10 8.57
C LEU A 98 -9.01 -17.23 8.40
N THR A 99 -8.35 -17.27 7.25
CA THR A 99 -7.31 -18.24 6.91
C THR A 99 -5.92 -17.59 6.90
N VAL A 100 -4.86 -18.39 6.78
CA VAL A 100 -3.47 -17.89 6.72
C VAL A 100 -3.27 -16.82 5.61
N PRO A 101 -3.77 -17.00 4.37
CA PRO A 101 -3.70 -15.95 3.34
C PRO A 101 -4.30 -14.61 3.74
N PHE A 102 -5.40 -14.60 4.52
CA PHE A 102 -6.01 -13.35 4.97
C PHE A 102 -5.04 -12.52 5.83
N PHE A 103 -4.35 -13.15 6.78
CA PHE A 103 -3.41 -12.44 7.65
C PHE A 103 -2.18 -11.95 6.88
N ILE A 104 -1.64 -12.77 5.99
CA ILE A 104 -0.48 -12.42 5.15
C ILE A 104 -0.82 -11.26 4.21
N TYR A 105 -1.94 -11.32 3.49
CA TYR A 105 -2.35 -10.24 2.59
C TYR A 105 -2.83 -9.00 3.33
N SER A 106 -3.37 -9.12 4.55
CA SER A 106 -3.69 -7.96 5.38
C SER A 106 -2.43 -7.19 5.78
N LEU A 107 -1.35 -7.90 6.14
CA LEU A 107 -0.05 -7.30 6.41
C LEU A 107 0.51 -6.60 5.16
N LEU A 108 0.49 -7.28 4.02
CA LEU A 108 0.94 -6.69 2.74
C LEU A 108 0.14 -5.43 2.39
N VAL A 109 -1.20 -5.49 2.45
CA VAL A 109 -2.06 -4.34 2.16
C VAL A 109 -1.81 -3.19 3.14
N ALA A 110 -1.63 -3.47 4.43
CA ALA A 110 -1.28 -2.43 5.40
C ALA A 110 0.05 -1.74 5.05
N ALA A 111 1.08 -2.51 4.68
CA ALA A 111 2.35 -1.97 4.21
C ALA A 111 2.19 -1.13 2.93
N LEU A 112 1.41 -1.60 1.96
CA LEU A 112 1.14 -0.89 0.71
C LEU A 112 0.39 0.43 0.93
N ILE A 113 -0.55 0.49 1.86
CA ILE A 113 -1.23 1.73 2.24
C ILE A 113 -0.20 2.73 2.78
N VAL A 114 0.65 2.32 3.72
CA VAL A 114 1.68 3.20 4.29
C VAL A 114 2.64 3.71 3.22
N VAL A 115 3.18 2.81 2.38
CA VAL A 115 4.09 3.17 1.28
C VAL A 115 3.41 4.12 0.28
N THR A 116 2.18 3.84 -0.13
CA THR A 116 1.42 4.68 -1.07
C THR A 116 1.32 6.12 -0.57
N PHE A 117 0.97 6.28 0.71
CA PHE A 117 0.76 7.57 1.33
C PHE A 117 2.06 8.32 1.61
N ILE A 118 3.14 7.62 1.96
CA ILE A 118 4.48 8.21 2.09
C ILE A 118 5.00 8.65 0.71
N ASP A 119 4.86 7.82 -0.32
CA ASP A 119 5.32 8.13 -1.67
C ASP A 119 4.55 9.32 -2.27
N PHE A 120 3.25 9.45 -1.97
CA PHE A 120 2.49 10.64 -2.37
C PHE A 120 2.99 11.94 -1.72
N ASP A 121 3.44 11.90 -0.46
CA ASP A 121 3.86 13.10 0.27
C ASP A 121 5.34 13.45 0.03
N HIS A 122 6.19 12.43 -0.03
CA HIS A 122 7.65 12.56 0.04
C HIS A 122 8.37 11.98 -1.18
N GLN A 123 7.68 11.24 -2.06
CA GLN A 123 8.27 10.58 -3.24
C GLN A 123 9.42 9.62 -2.87
N ILE A 124 9.30 8.99 -1.70
CA ILE A 124 10.25 7.99 -1.19
C ILE A 124 9.51 6.71 -0.80
N ILE A 125 10.19 5.59 -0.95
CA ILE A 125 9.73 4.29 -0.46
C ILE A 125 10.66 3.89 0.70
N PRO A 126 10.15 3.82 1.95
CA PRO A 126 10.98 3.54 3.12
C PRO A 126 11.56 2.13 3.08
N ASP A 127 12.85 2.02 3.39
CA ASP A 127 13.59 0.76 3.43
C ASP A 127 13.16 -0.09 4.62
N GLU A 128 12.68 0.55 5.69
CA GLU A 128 12.10 -0.06 6.89
C GLU A 128 10.86 -0.90 6.59
N ILE A 129 10.18 -0.62 5.47
CA ILE A 129 9.03 -1.41 5.01
C ILE A 129 9.45 -2.38 3.91
N SER A 130 10.15 -1.90 2.89
CA SER A 130 10.40 -2.68 1.68
C SER A 130 11.35 -3.86 1.91
N LEU A 131 12.48 -3.65 2.61
CA LEU A 131 13.48 -4.72 2.81
C LEU A 131 13.00 -5.82 3.77
N PRO A 132 12.45 -5.49 4.97
CA PRO A 132 11.83 -6.51 5.82
C PRO A 132 10.64 -7.18 5.10
N GLY A 133 9.89 -6.41 4.30
CA GLY A 133 8.80 -6.92 3.49
C GLY A 133 9.23 -8.00 2.51
N VAL A 134 10.38 -7.86 1.83
CA VAL A 134 10.93 -8.92 0.95
C VAL A 134 11.17 -10.20 1.74
N GLY A 135 11.81 -10.10 2.91
CA GLY A 135 12.09 -11.24 3.78
C GLY A 135 10.81 -11.92 4.28
N LEU A 136 9.85 -11.12 4.76
CA LEU A 136 8.55 -11.62 5.23
C LEU A 136 7.73 -12.24 4.10
N GLY A 137 7.73 -11.65 2.90
CA GLY A 137 7.05 -12.19 1.73
C GLY A 137 7.63 -13.53 1.30
N PHE A 138 8.97 -13.65 1.32
CA PHE A 138 9.63 -14.93 1.04
C PHE A 138 9.29 -15.99 2.09
N LEU A 139 9.31 -15.64 3.38
CA LEU A 139 8.90 -16.56 4.45
C LEU A 139 7.42 -16.95 4.34
N ALA A 140 6.55 -16.00 4.00
CA ALA A 140 5.14 -16.23 3.78
C ALA A 140 4.86 -17.25 2.65
N SER A 141 5.75 -17.33 1.66
CA SER A 141 5.62 -18.27 0.53
C SER A 141 5.60 -19.75 0.94
N PHE A 142 6.13 -20.10 2.12
CA PHE A 142 6.11 -21.45 2.67
C PHE A 142 4.77 -21.80 3.33
N PHE A 143 3.98 -20.79 3.70
CA PHE A 143 2.68 -20.95 4.37
C PHE A 143 1.50 -20.69 3.45
N LEU A 144 1.74 -20.09 2.27
CA LEU A 144 0.74 -19.86 1.25
C LEU A 144 0.62 -21.08 0.31
N PRO A 145 -0.59 -21.50 -0.07
CA PRO A 145 -0.78 -22.59 -1.04
C PRO A 145 -0.16 -22.30 -2.42
N GLU A 146 -0.24 -21.04 -2.84
CA GLU A 146 0.31 -20.47 -4.07
C GLU A 146 0.88 -19.09 -3.69
N PRO A 147 2.04 -18.66 -4.22
CA PRO A 147 2.69 -19.14 -5.44
C PRO A 147 3.85 -20.15 -5.24
N GLY A 148 4.21 -20.45 -3.99
CA GLY A 148 5.35 -21.30 -3.63
C GLY A 148 6.71 -20.58 -3.63
N TRP A 149 7.67 -21.13 -2.88
CA TRP A 149 8.96 -20.49 -2.60
C TRP A 149 9.80 -20.17 -3.84
N LEU A 150 9.81 -21.05 -4.84
CA LEU A 150 10.59 -20.84 -6.07
C LEU A 150 10.01 -19.68 -6.88
N SER A 151 8.69 -19.60 -6.98
CA SER A 151 8.00 -18.49 -7.66
C SER A 151 8.21 -17.18 -6.91
N SER A 152 8.21 -17.19 -5.58
CA SER A 152 8.52 -16.02 -4.76
C SER A 152 9.98 -15.58 -4.93
N LEU A 153 10.94 -16.50 -4.93
CA LEU A 153 12.35 -16.19 -5.15
C LEU A 153 12.58 -15.57 -6.54
N LEU A 154 12.01 -16.18 -7.58
CA LEU A 154 12.07 -15.65 -8.93
C LEU A 154 11.33 -14.30 -9.02
N GLY A 155 10.22 -14.14 -8.30
CA GLY A 155 9.49 -12.88 -8.20
C GLY A 155 10.35 -11.75 -7.59
N ILE A 156 11.15 -12.05 -6.56
CA ILE A 156 12.10 -11.09 -5.98
C ILE A 156 13.15 -10.68 -7.00
N VAL A 157 13.82 -11.66 -7.61
CA VAL A 157 14.93 -11.41 -8.55
C VAL A 157 14.43 -10.67 -9.79
N VAL A 158 13.33 -11.13 -10.39
CA VAL A 158 12.75 -10.51 -11.60
C VAL A 158 12.12 -9.17 -11.27
N GLY A 159 11.40 -9.04 -10.14
CA GLY A 159 10.77 -7.78 -9.73
C GLY A 159 11.78 -6.68 -9.46
N TRP A 160 12.83 -6.97 -8.68
CA TRP A 160 13.92 -6.02 -8.48
C TRP A 160 14.67 -5.76 -9.79
N GLY A 161 15.09 -6.83 -10.47
CA GLY A 161 15.93 -6.77 -11.65
C GLY A 161 15.28 -6.05 -12.82
N SER A 162 13.97 -6.20 -13.04
CA SER A 162 13.28 -5.57 -14.17
C SER A 162 13.29 -4.05 -14.07
N LEU A 163 12.96 -3.50 -12.88
CA LEU A 163 12.92 -2.06 -12.68
C LEU A 163 14.32 -1.47 -12.48
N ALA A 164 15.23 -2.21 -11.82
CA ALA A 164 16.62 -1.82 -11.72
C ALA A 164 17.29 -1.73 -13.09
N LEU A 165 17.02 -2.68 -14.00
CA LEU A 165 17.53 -2.65 -15.37
C LEU A 165 17.07 -1.38 -16.11
N VAL A 166 15.78 -1.06 -16.03
CA VAL A 166 15.23 0.16 -16.64
C VAL A 166 15.91 1.40 -16.05
N PHE A 167 16.01 1.48 -14.72
CA PHE A 167 16.67 2.59 -14.04
C PHE A 167 18.13 2.78 -14.49
N TYR A 168 18.97 1.74 -14.40
CA TYR A 168 20.38 1.82 -14.76
C TYR A 168 20.59 2.06 -16.26
N SER A 169 19.75 1.47 -17.12
CA SER A 169 19.80 1.72 -18.57
C SER A 169 19.49 3.18 -18.90
N TYR A 170 18.47 3.77 -18.25
CA TYR A 170 18.10 5.15 -18.44
C TYR A 170 19.18 6.11 -17.91
N LEU A 171 19.73 5.82 -16.73
CA LEU A 171 20.82 6.58 -16.14
C LEU A 171 22.06 6.57 -17.04
N TRP A 172 22.41 5.40 -17.57
CA TRP A 172 23.56 5.26 -18.47
C TRP A 172 23.36 6.00 -19.80
N LEU A 173 22.15 5.98 -20.38
CA LEU A 173 21.86 6.63 -21.65
C LEU A 173 21.69 8.15 -21.54
N THR A 174 21.08 8.64 -20.46
CA THR A 174 20.69 10.05 -20.32
C THR A 174 21.55 10.84 -19.34
N GLY A 175 22.36 10.16 -18.52
CA GLY A 175 23.10 10.76 -17.42
C GLY A 175 22.21 11.34 -16.31
N ARG A 176 20.91 11.02 -16.31
CA ARG A 176 19.91 11.55 -15.38
C ARG A 176 19.21 10.41 -14.65
N GLU A 177 18.86 10.65 -13.39
CA GLU A 177 18.02 9.74 -12.63
C GLU A 177 16.58 9.84 -13.15
N GLY A 178 16.07 8.73 -13.68
CA GLY A 178 14.72 8.67 -14.28
C GLY A 178 13.63 8.19 -13.32
N MET A 179 13.90 7.11 -12.58
CA MET A 179 12.95 6.44 -11.68
C MET A 179 13.61 6.20 -10.32
N GLY A 180 12.85 6.21 -9.23
CA GLY A 180 13.43 5.99 -7.90
C GLY A 180 13.87 4.53 -7.70
N GLY A 181 15.05 4.30 -7.12
CA GLY A 181 15.48 2.95 -6.72
C GLY A 181 14.54 2.27 -5.71
N GLY A 182 13.71 3.06 -5.01
CA GLY A 182 12.64 2.57 -4.13
C GLY A 182 11.59 1.72 -4.86
N ASP A 183 11.24 2.07 -6.09
CA ASP A 183 10.21 1.33 -6.86
C ASP A 183 10.66 -0.10 -7.16
N ALA A 184 11.95 -0.29 -7.45
CA ALA A 184 12.53 -1.62 -7.65
C ALA A 184 12.49 -2.46 -6.37
N LYS A 185 12.76 -1.85 -5.20
CA LYS A 185 12.64 -2.54 -3.89
C LYS A 185 11.19 -2.90 -3.58
N LEU A 186 10.24 -2.01 -3.85
CA LEU A 186 8.82 -2.29 -3.68
C LEU A 186 8.36 -3.43 -4.59
N LEU A 187 8.76 -3.43 -5.87
CA LEU A 187 8.38 -4.51 -6.77
C LEU A 187 9.03 -5.85 -6.40
N ALA A 188 10.25 -5.83 -5.84
CA ALA A 188 10.86 -7.01 -5.25
C ALA A 188 10.02 -7.58 -4.09
N MET A 189 9.56 -6.70 -3.19
CA MET A 189 8.66 -7.06 -2.09
C MET A 189 7.37 -7.68 -2.63
N LEU A 190 6.75 -7.03 -3.63
CA LEU A 190 5.53 -7.54 -4.27
C LEU A 190 5.76 -8.91 -4.92
N GLY A 191 6.89 -9.10 -5.59
CA GLY A 191 7.31 -10.39 -6.15
C GLY A 191 7.52 -11.47 -5.09
N ALA A 192 7.99 -11.10 -3.89
CA ALA A 192 8.14 -12.02 -2.77
C ALA A 192 6.78 -12.58 -2.31
N PHE A 193 5.78 -11.70 -2.14
CA PHE A 193 4.45 -12.09 -1.67
C PHE A 193 3.59 -12.76 -2.74
N LEU A 194 3.63 -12.26 -3.98
CA LEU A 194 2.68 -12.60 -5.03
C LEU A 194 3.27 -13.51 -6.13
N GLY A 195 4.60 -13.69 -6.12
CA GLY A 195 5.33 -14.58 -7.01
C GLY A 195 5.63 -13.98 -8.39
N LEU A 196 6.36 -14.75 -9.20
CA LEU A 196 6.84 -14.32 -10.51
C LEU A 196 5.72 -13.89 -11.47
N LYS A 197 4.59 -14.60 -11.48
CA LYS A 197 3.46 -14.30 -12.39
C LYS A 197 2.83 -12.93 -12.10
N ALA A 198 2.93 -12.45 -10.86
CA ALA A 198 2.39 -11.16 -10.46
C ALA A 198 3.22 -9.99 -11.01
N VAL A 199 4.54 -10.14 -11.08
CA VAL A 199 5.47 -9.08 -11.48
C VAL A 199 5.10 -8.43 -12.83
N PRO A 200 4.97 -9.17 -13.94
CA PRO A 200 4.62 -8.56 -15.23
C PRO A 200 3.22 -7.95 -15.23
N PHE A 201 2.25 -8.57 -14.52
CA PHE A 201 0.90 -8.02 -14.39
C PHE A 201 0.92 -6.67 -13.66
N ILE A 202 1.68 -6.58 -12.56
CA ILE A 202 1.79 -5.37 -11.75
C ILE A 202 2.46 -4.27 -12.57
N ILE A 203 3.59 -4.54 -13.25
CA ILE A 203 4.27 -3.55 -14.11
C ILE A 203 3.32 -3.03 -15.19
N PHE A 204 2.60 -3.93 -15.86
CA PHE A 204 1.71 -3.54 -16.95
C PHE A 204 0.53 -2.70 -16.45
N THR A 205 -0.15 -3.14 -15.39
CA THR A 205 -1.30 -2.42 -14.83
C THR A 205 -0.89 -1.10 -14.21
N SER A 206 0.24 -1.05 -13.50
CA SER A 206 0.75 0.19 -12.89
C SER A 206 1.17 1.21 -13.94
N SER A 207 1.88 0.80 -15.01
CA SER A 207 2.27 1.69 -16.09
C SER A 207 1.07 2.22 -16.88
N LEU A 208 0.05 1.40 -17.12
CA LEU A 208 -1.18 1.81 -17.78
C LEU A 208 -1.93 2.85 -16.94
N VAL A 209 -2.21 2.55 -15.67
CA VAL A 209 -2.92 3.46 -14.77
C VAL A 209 -2.11 4.74 -14.53
N GLY A 210 -0.81 4.61 -14.30
CA GLY A 210 0.10 5.74 -14.09
C GLY A 210 0.18 6.66 -15.30
N THR A 211 0.19 6.11 -16.51
CA THR A 211 0.18 6.89 -17.75
C THR A 211 -1.13 7.63 -17.93
N VAL A 212 -2.28 6.96 -17.74
CA VAL A 212 -3.60 7.60 -17.84
C VAL A 212 -3.74 8.72 -16.80
N ALA A 213 -3.34 8.47 -15.55
CA ALA A 213 -3.37 9.46 -14.49
C ALA A 213 -2.44 10.64 -14.80
N GLY A 214 -1.21 10.37 -15.24
CA GLY A 214 -0.23 11.40 -15.57
C GLY A 214 -0.66 12.29 -16.73
N LEU A 215 -1.15 11.69 -17.82
CA LEU A 215 -1.70 12.45 -18.96
C LEU A 215 -2.91 13.29 -18.55
N SER A 216 -3.78 12.75 -17.69
CA SER A 216 -4.95 13.48 -17.18
C SER A 216 -4.54 14.70 -16.35
N ILE A 217 -3.56 14.54 -15.45
CA ILE A 217 -3.02 15.64 -14.63
C ILE A 217 -2.34 16.69 -15.49
N MET A 218 -1.52 16.28 -16.48
CA MET A 218 -0.86 17.20 -17.40
C MET A 218 -1.87 18.00 -18.22
N ALA A 219 -2.94 17.37 -18.69
CA ALA A 219 -4.02 18.03 -19.43
C ALA A 219 -4.76 19.08 -18.57
N LEU A 220 -5.00 18.77 -17.29
CA LEU A 220 -5.73 19.66 -16.38
C LEU A 220 -4.87 20.81 -15.83
N GLN A 221 -3.59 20.57 -15.53
CA GLN A 221 -2.77 21.54 -14.81
C GLN A 221 -2.04 22.54 -15.73
N ARG A 222 -1.94 22.30 -17.04
CA ARG A 222 -1.17 23.12 -18.02
C ARG A 222 0.28 23.46 -17.57
N LYS A 223 0.80 22.79 -16.54
CA LYS A 223 2.19 22.91 -16.06
C LYS A 223 3.07 22.00 -16.89
N GLY A 224 4.29 22.46 -17.16
CA GLY A 224 5.23 21.81 -18.08
C GLY A 224 5.57 20.35 -17.75
N ARG A 225 6.24 19.69 -18.70
CA ARG A 225 6.59 18.25 -18.79
C ARG A 225 7.34 17.62 -17.59
N HIS A 226 7.54 18.30 -16.47
CA HIS A 226 8.40 17.88 -15.36
C HIS A 226 7.65 17.75 -14.02
N LEU A 227 6.42 17.25 -14.03
CA LEU A 227 5.83 16.72 -12.80
C LEU A 227 6.35 15.31 -12.57
N ALA A 228 7.19 15.14 -11.54
CA ALA A 228 7.51 13.82 -11.02
C ALA A 228 6.23 13.25 -10.39
N ILE A 229 5.72 12.15 -10.94
CA ILE A 229 4.54 11.46 -10.41
C ILE A 229 5.06 10.24 -9.64
N PRO A 230 4.70 10.08 -8.35
CA PRO A 230 5.12 8.93 -7.56
C PRO A 230 4.56 7.64 -8.17
N PHE A 231 5.43 6.66 -8.45
CA PHE A 231 5.06 5.42 -9.12
C PHE A 231 4.61 4.32 -8.15
N GLY A 232 5.05 4.39 -6.89
CA GLY A 232 4.71 3.47 -5.82
C GLY A 232 3.19 3.25 -5.63
N PRO A 233 2.33 4.29 -5.62
CA PRO A 233 0.88 4.15 -5.56
C PRO A 233 0.29 3.27 -6.66
N TYR A 234 0.84 3.35 -7.88
CA TYR A 234 0.35 2.54 -9.00
C TYR A 234 0.82 1.10 -8.91
N LEU A 235 2.05 0.86 -8.39
CA LEU A 235 2.52 -0.49 -8.06
C LEU A 235 1.66 -1.13 -6.97
N ALA A 236 1.33 -0.38 -5.92
CA ALA A 236 0.45 -0.83 -4.85
C ALA A 236 -0.96 -1.16 -5.38
N LEU A 237 -1.52 -0.32 -6.25
CA LEU A 237 -2.80 -0.59 -6.89
C LEU A 237 -2.75 -1.86 -7.75
N GLY A 238 -1.71 -2.02 -8.58
CA GLY A 238 -1.51 -3.22 -9.39
C GLY A 238 -1.44 -4.50 -8.55
N ALA A 239 -0.78 -4.44 -7.39
CA ALA A 239 -0.71 -5.55 -6.44
C ALA A 239 -2.08 -5.88 -5.83
N VAL A 240 -2.84 -4.88 -5.39
CA VAL A 240 -4.20 -5.07 -4.87
C VAL A 240 -5.09 -5.69 -5.96
N LEU A 241 -5.05 -5.16 -7.18
CA LEU A 241 -5.78 -5.72 -8.31
C LEU A 241 -5.37 -7.18 -8.59
N TYR A 242 -4.09 -7.52 -8.50
CA TYR A 242 -3.62 -8.89 -8.68
C TYR A 242 -4.16 -9.83 -7.58
N ILE A 243 -4.17 -9.42 -6.33
CA ILE A 243 -4.72 -10.22 -5.21
C ILE A 243 -6.19 -10.60 -5.48
N PHE A 244 -6.98 -9.66 -6.02
CA PHE A 244 -8.42 -9.85 -6.26
C PHE A 244 -8.77 -10.44 -7.64
N TYR A 245 -8.00 -10.16 -8.69
CA TYR A 245 -8.38 -10.50 -10.06
C TYR A 245 -7.27 -11.21 -10.85
N GLY A 246 -6.03 -11.26 -10.34
CA GLY A 246 -4.86 -11.80 -11.03
C GLY A 246 -5.07 -13.24 -11.54
N PRO A 247 -5.40 -14.21 -10.67
CA PRO A 247 -5.59 -15.60 -11.09
C PRO A 247 -6.70 -15.77 -12.14
N GLN A 248 -7.81 -15.05 -11.99
CA GLN A 248 -8.94 -15.09 -12.93
C GLN A 248 -8.54 -14.53 -14.30
N LEU A 249 -7.85 -13.39 -14.32
CA LEU A 249 -7.42 -12.72 -15.56
C LEU A 249 -6.34 -13.52 -16.29
N ILE A 250 -5.39 -14.13 -15.57
CA ILE A 250 -4.38 -14.99 -16.17
C ILE A 250 -5.02 -16.23 -16.79
N ASN A 251 -5.95 -16.88 -16.09
CA ASN A 251 -6.65 -18.04 -16.64
C ASN A 251 -7.49 -17.67 -17.86
N TRP A 252 -8.19 -16.54 -17.83
CA TRP A 252 -8.93 -16.01 -18.98
C TRP A 252 -8.02 -15.76 -20.19
N TYR A 253 -6.87 -15.12 -20.00
CA TYR A 253 -5.88 -14.89 -21.07
C TYR A 253 -5.35 -16.20 -21.67
N LEU A 254 -5.03 -17.19 -20.83
CA LEU A 254 -4.54 -18.50 -21.29
C LEU A 254 -5.63 -19.32 -22.01
N HIS A 255 -6.91 -19.02 -21.80
CA HIS A 255 -8.03 -19.70 -22.45
C HIS A 255 -8.51 -18.99 -23.72
N LEU A 256 -8.27 -17.69 -23.88
CA LEU A 256 -8.53 -16.97 -25.14
C LEU A 256 -7.65 -17.41 -26.31
N GLY A 257 -6.49 -18.01 -26.01
CA GLY A 257 -5.56 -18.55 -27.01
C GLY A 257 -5.88 -19.99 -27.44
N LYS A 258 -7.02 -20.55 -27.03
CA LYS A 258 -7.56 -21.84 -27.46
C LYS A 258 -8.92 -21.64 -28.09
#